data_AF-A0A534BBA7-F1
#
_entry.id   AF-A0A534BBA7-F1
#
_cell.length_a   1.000
_cell.length_b   1.000
_cell.length_c   1.000
_cell.angle_alpha   90.00
_cell.angle_beta   90.00
_cell.angle_gamma   90.00
#
_symmetry.space_group_name_H-M   'P 1'
#
loop_
_entity.id
_entity.type
_entity.pdbx_description
1 polymer ?
#
loop_
_entity_poly.entity_id
_entity_poly.type
_entity_poly.pdbx_seq_one_letter_code
_entity_poly.pdbx_strand_id
1 'polypeptide(L)'
;MSDSHDNPMGTDGFEFVEYTAPDPQLLRTLFERLGFPAVALHRSKNVTLHRQGGINFIINAEPESFAQAFARAHGPSACAMAFRVRDAARAFRRALELGAKPGPLSAGPMELNIPSIE
;
A
#
# COMPACT_ATOMS: atom_id res chain seq x y z
N MET A 1 -9.12 -15.96 -32.30
CA MET A 1 -9.00 -16.39 -30.90
C MET A 1 -7.64 -15.90 -30.42
N SER A 2 -7.56 -14.65 -29.99
CA SER A 2 -6.27 -14.00 -29.68
C SER A 2 -5.89 -14.19 -28.22
N ASP A 3 -4.66 -14.69 -28.04
CA ASP A 3 -3.73 -14.52 -26.94
C ASP A 3 -4.26 -14.63 -25.50
N SER A 4 -3.99 -15.79 -24.89
CA SER A 4 -3.86 -15.86 -23.44
C SER A 4 -2.69 -14.96 -23.02
N HIS A 5 -3.00 -13.73 -22.58
CA HIS A 5 -2.01 -12.88 -21.93
C HIS A 5 -1.39 -13.64 -20.75
N ASP A 6 -0.09 -13.96 -20.85
CA ASP A 6 0.63 -14.61 -19.76
C ASP A 6 0.60 -13.71 -18.52
N ASN A 7 0.00 -14.20 -17.44
CA ASN A 7 -0.04 -13.55 -16.12
C ASN A 7 0.79 -14.37 -15.11
N PRO A 8 2.14 -14.35 -15.20
CA PRO A 8 3.00 -15.23 -14.42
C PRO A 8 3.04 -14.87 -12.93
N MET A 9 2.71 -13.61 -12.59
CA MET A 9 2.58 -13.11 -11.22
C MET A 9 1.18 -13.37 -10.64
N GLY A 10 0.22 -13.76 -11.47
CA GLY A 10 -1.16 -13.98 -11.06
C GLY A 10 -1.82 -12.72 -10.49
N THR A 11 -1.48 -11.54 -11.02
CA THR A 11 -2.04 -10.26 -10.57
C THR A 11 -3.53 -10.16 -10.91
N ASP A 12 -4.28 -9.55 -10.01
CA ASP A 12 -5.73 -9.32 -10.11
C ASP A 12 -6.06 -7.86 -9.75
N GLY A 13 -5.31 -6.94 -10.36
CA GLY A 13 -5.45 -5.50 -10.13
C GLY A 13 -4.89 -5.02 -8.79
N PHE A 14 -5.33 -3.83 -8.39
CA PHE A 14 -4.85 -3.14 -7.19
C PHE A 14 -5.63 -3.58 -5.94
N GLU A 15 -4.90 -3.67 -4.83
CA GLU A 15 -5.46 -3.81 -3.49
C GLU A 15 -5.60 -2.43 -2.83
N PHE A 16 -4.51 -1.63 -2.79
CA PHE A 16 -4.54 -0.26 -2.26
C PHE A 16 -3.41 0.60 -2.83
N VAL A 17 -3.55 1.92 -2.66
CA VAL A 17 -2.44 2.90 -2.73
C VAL A 17 -2.26 3.53 -1.35
N GLU A 18 -1.02 3.61 -0.89
CA GLU A 18 -0.66 4.18 0.40
C GLU A 18 -0.01 5.56 0.20
N TYR A 19 -0.55 6.54 0.91
CA TYR A 19 -0.18 7.94 0.85
C TYR A 19 0.42 8.40 2.17
N THR A 20 1.32 9.37 2.09
CA THR A 20 1.98 10.00 3.22
C THR A 20 2.10 11.50 2.97
N ALA A 21 2.12 12.29 4.03
CA ALA A 21 2.34 13.73 3.97
C ALA A 21 2.93 14.25 5.29
N PRO A 22 3.71 15.35 5.27
CA PRO A 22 4.12 16.05 6.49
C PRO A 22 2.92 16.51 7.34
N ASP A 23 1.84 16.93 6.68
CA ASP A 23 0.53 17.19 7.30
C ASP A 23 -0.53 16.20 6.76
N PRO A 24 -0.84 15.13 7.51
CA PRO A 24 -1.83 14.13 7.12
C PRO A 24 -3.26 14.67 7.01
N GLN A 25 -3.58 15.80 7.66
CA GLN A 25 -4.94 16.35 7.64
C GLN A 25 -5.32 16.90 6.26
N LEU A 26 -4.34 17.38 5.50
CA LEU A 26 -4.54 17.79 4.10
C LEU A 26 -5.00 16.61 3.24
N LEU A 27 -4.39 15.43 3.41
CA LEU A 27 -4.79 14.22 2.69
C LEU A 27 -6.18 13.74 3.12
N ARG A 28 -6.47 13.72 4.43
CA ARG A 28 -7.78 13.33 4.95
C ARG A 28 -8.90 14.21 4.39
N THR A 29 -8.70 15.52 4.45
CA THR A 29 -9.63 16.51 3.90
C THR A 29 -9.81 16.35 2.38
N LEU A 30 -8.70 16.14 1.65
CA LEU A 30 -8.74 15.94 0.21
C LEU A 30 -9.55 14.69 -0.16
N PHE A 31 -9.29 13.55 0.50
CA PHE A 31 -9.96 12.30 0.21
C PHE A 31 -11.44 12.36 0.55
N GLU A 32 -11.83 12.98 1.66
CA GLU A 32 -13.25 13.23 1.96
C GLU A 32 -13.93 14.04 0.84
N ARG A 33 -13.28 15.10 0.34
CA ARG A 33 -13.81 15.91 -0.79
C ARG A 33 -13.90 15.14 -2.11
N LEU A 34 -13.02 14.17 -2.32
CA LEU A 34 -13.08 13.25 -3.47
C LEU A 34 -14.12 12.12 -3.28
N GLY A 35 -14.83 12.08 -2.16
CA GLY A 35 -15.82 11.06 -1.84
C GLY A 35 -15.24 9.78 -1.26
N PHE A 36 -14.05 9.83 -0.67
CA PHE A 36 -13.39 8.73 0.03
C PHE A 36 -13.42 8.96 1.54
N PRO A 37 -14.54 8.66 2.22
CA PRO A 37 -14.62 8.79 3.67
C PRO A 37 -13.63 7.84 4.35
N ALA A 38 -13.16 8.24 5.54
CA ALA A 38 -12.44 7.33 6.42
C ALA A 38 -13.41 6.25 6.92
N VAL A 39 -13.10 4.98 6.68
CA VAL A 39 -13.95 3.83 7.05
C VAL A 39 -13.36 2.96 8.15
N ALA A 40 -12.05 3.06 8.39
CA ALA A 40 -11.39 2.35 9.49
C ALA A 40 -10.11 3.05 9.94
N LEU A 41 -9.71 2.73 11.17
CA LEU A 41 -8.43 3.10 11.75
C LEU A 41 -7.61 1.83 11.95
N HIS A 42 -6.30 1.92 11.76
CA HIS A 42 -5.40 0.83 12.13
C HIS A 42 -5.39 0.64 13.65
N ARG A 43 -5.15 -0.59 14.12
CA ARG A 43 -5.34 -0.97 15.53
C ARG A 43 -4.32 -0.35 16.49
N SER A 44 -3.11 -0.09 16.00
CA SER A 44 -1.95 0.38 16.79
C SER A 44 -1.31 1.65 16.20
N LYS A 45 -1.05 1.63 14.89
CA LYS A 45 -0.44 2.73 14.12
C LYS A 45 -1.43 3.87 13.79
N ASN A 46 -0.92 5.09 13.61
CA ASN A 46 -1.64 6.25 13.09
C ASN A 46 -1.84 6.14 11.57
N VAL A 47 -2.69 5.19 11.17
CA VAL A 47 -3.00 4.89 9.78
C VAL A 47 -4.52 4.87 9.60
N THR A 48 -5.01 5.53 8.55
CA THR A 48 -6.46 5.58 8.23
C THR A 48 -6.74 4.93 6.89
N LEU A 49 -7.81 4.13 6.83
CA LEU A 49 -8.32 3.56 5.59
C LEU A 49 -9.46 4.42 5.07
N HIS A 50 -9.32 4.89 3.83
CA HIS A 50 -10.32 5.63 3.08
C HIS A 50 -10.82 4.79 1.90
N ARG A 51 -12.14 4.71 1.70
CA ARG A 51 -12.71 3.76 0.72
C ARG A 51 -13.90 4.34 -0.02
N GLN A 52 -13.95 4.06 -1.33
CA GLN A 52 -15.12 4.27 -2.19
C GLN A 52 -15.26 3.06 -3.11
N GLY A 53 -16.37 2.31 -2.99
CA GLY A 53 -16.53 1.05 -3.71
C GLY A 53 -15.39 0.07 -3.46
N GLY A 54 -14.76 -0.42 -4.54
CA GLY A 54 -13.61 -1.34 -4.48
C GLY A 54 -12.23 -0.68 -4.37
N ILE A 55 -12.16 0.65 -4.19
CA ILE A 55 -10.89 1.40 -4.14
C ILE A 55 -10.50 1.65 -2.68
N ASN A 56 -9.27 1.30 -2.33
CA ASN A 56 -8.70 1.53 -1.00
C ASN A 56 -7.53 2.53 -1.08
N PHE A 57 -7.64 3.61 -0.32
CA PHE A 57 -6.53 4.50 -0.03
C PHE A 57 -6.15 4.40 1.44
N ILE A 58 -4.86 4.27 1.70
CA ILE A 58 -4.31 4.28 3.05
C ILE A 58 -3.60 5.62 3.23
N ILE A 59 -3.86 6.32 4.33
CA ILE A 59 -3.01 7.43 4.76
C ILE A 59 -2.17 6.92 5.93
N ASN A 60 -0.86 6.86 5.74
CA ASN A 60 0.08 6.48 6.77
C ASN A 60 0.73 7.72 7.38
N ALA A 61 0.37 7.99 8.63
CA ALA A 61 0.87 9.08 9.45
C ALA A 61 1.64 8.58 10.67
N GLU A 62 2.17 7.36 10.61
CA GLU A 62 2.93 6.74 11.69
C GLU A 62 4.29 7.45 11.85
N PRO A 63 4.62 7.98 13.04
CA PRO A 63 5.92 8.59 13.27
C PRO A 63 7.05 7.56 13.18
N GLU A 64 8.27 8.02 12.89
CA GLU A 64 9.48 7.18 12.84
C GLU A 64 9.37 5.98 11.88
N SER A 65 8.50 6.10 10.87
CA SER A 65 8.23 5.07 9.88
C SER A 65 8.87 5.36 8.52
N PHE A 66 8.90 4.34 7.65
CA PHE A 66 9.21 4.50 6.23
C PHE A 66 8.36 5.59 5.58
N ALA A 67 7.04 5.59 5.82
CA ALA A 67 6.12 6.56 5.24
C ALA A 67 6.47 8.00 5.67
N GLN A 68 6.84 8.21 6.94
CA GLN A 68 7.25 9.54 7.40
C GLN A 68 8.58 9.98 6.78
N ALA A 69 9.55 9.08 6.65
CA ALA A 69 10.81 9.36 5.97
C ALA A 69 10.58 9.73 4.50
N PHE A 70 9.69 9.01 3.81
CA PHE A 70 9.31 9.27 2.43
C PHE A 70 8.62 10.64 2.28
N ALA A 71 7.68 10.98 3.18
CA ALA A 71 7.05 12.31 3.20
C ALA A 71 8.05 13.46 3.41
N ARG A 72 9.08 13.26 4.25
CA ARG A 72 10.13 14.28 4.41
C ARG A 72 10.94 14.50 3.14
N ALA A 73 11.20 13.44 2.39
CA ALA A 73 11.97 13.51 1.15
C ALA A 73 11.15 14.04 -0.05
N HIS A 74 9.85 13.73 -0.10
CA HIS A 74 9.04 13.92 -1.31
C HIS A 74 7.80 14.81 -1.12
N GLY A 75 7.49 15.22 0.11
CA GLY A 75 6.24 15.92 0.42
C GLY A 75 5.01 14.98 0.35
N PRO A 76 3.79 15.55 0.23
CA PRO A 76 2.56 14.77 0.06
C PRO A 76 2.63 13.90 -1.19
N SER A 77 2.64 12.58 -1.03
CA SER A 77 2.91 11.63 -2.12
C SER A 77 2.37 10.23 -1.83
N ALA A 78 2.29 9.40 -2.88
CA ALA A 78 2.10 7.96 -2.72
C ALA A 78 3.45 7.30 -2.40
N CYS A 79 3.55 6.60 -1.28
CA CYS A 79 4.79 5.96 -0.82
C CYS A 79 4.80 4.44 -1.02
N ALA A 80 3.64 3.81 -1.22
CA ALA A 80 3.55 2.39 -1.57
C ALA A 80 2.27 2.06 -2.35
N MET A 81 2.26 0.89 -2.99
CA MET A 81 1.08 0.33 -3.63
C MET A 81 1.05 -1.19 -3.42
N ALA A 82 -0.15 -1.76 -3.36
CA ALA A 82 -0.35 -3.19 -3.21
C ALA A 82 -1.14 -3.75 -4.39
N PHE A 83 -0.76 -4.96 -4.81
CA PHE A 83 -1.43 -5.71 -5.85
C PHE A 83 -2.15 -6.92 -5.24
N ARG A 84 -3.36 -7.19 -5.72
CA ARG A 84 -3.98 -8.49 -5.49
C ARG A 84 -3.24 -9.51 -6.35
N VAL A 85 -2.87 -10.63 -5.74
CA VAL A 85 -2.21 -11.75 -6.43
C VAL A 85 -2.80 -13.06 -5.96
N ARG A 86 -2.90 -14.04 -6.87
CA ARG A 86 -3.43 -15.37 -6.54
C ARG A 86 -2.64 -16.09 -5.44
N ASP A 87 -1.32 -15.92 -5.43
CA ASP A 87 -0.41 -16.53 -4.45
C ASP A 87 0.75 -15.56 -4.16
N ALA A 88 0.69 -14.90 -3.01
CA ALA A 88 1.68 -13.89 -2.60
C ALA A 88 3.08 -14.48 -2.41
N ALA A 89 3.20 -15.70 -1.89
CA ALA A 89 4.50 -16.34 -1.66
C ALA A 89 5.18 -16.73 -2.98
N ARG A 90 4.39 -17.22 -3.96
CA ARG A 90 4.89 -17.48 -5.32
C ARG A 90 5.27 -16.18 -6.03
N ALA A 91 4.41 -15.16 -6.00
CA ALA A 91 4.66 -13.87 -6.65
C ALA A 91 5.93 -13.22 -6.10
N PHE A 92 6.07 -13.21 -4.77
CA PHE A 92 7.25 -12.67 -4.10
C PHE A 92 8.53 -13.41 -4.47
N ARG A 93 8.57 -14.75 -4.37
CA ARG A 93 9.75 -15.54 -4.77
C ARG A 93 10.17 -15.28 -6.21
N ARG A 94 9.20 -15.25 -7.13
CA ARG A 94 9.46 -14.94 -8.54
C ARG A 94 10.03 -13.54 -8.73
N ALA A 95 9.52 -12.53 -8.01
CA ALA A 95 10.06 -11.18 -8.07
C ALA A 95 11.54 -11.17 -7.66
N LEU A 96 11.89 -11.88 -6.58
CA LEU A 96 13.27 -12.00 -6.12
C LEU A 96 14.16 -12.74 -7.14
N GLU A 97 13.68 -13.83 -7.74
CA GLU A 97 14.38 -14.55 -8.82
C GLU A 97 14.68 -13.65 -10.03
N LEU A 98 13.83 -12.65 -10.28
CA LEU A 98 13.98 -11.67 -11.34
C LEU A 98 14.78 -10.41 -10.92
N GLY A 99 15.32 -10.39 -9.70
CA GLY A 99 16.20 -9.33 -9.21
C GLY A 99 15.54 -8.21 -8.42
N ALA A 100 14.27 -8.34 -8.04
CA ALA A 100 13.65 -7.40 -7.10
C ALA A 100 14.32 -7.48 -5.72
N LYS A 101 14.37 -6.37 -4.99
CA LYS A 101 14.90 -6.36 -3.62
C LYS A 101 13.75 -6.56 -2.64
N PRO A 102 13.91 -7.38 -1.59
CA PRO A 102 12.88 -7.51 -0.57
C PRO A 102 12.74 -6.18 0.20
N GLY A 103 11.51 -5.72 0.37
CA GLY A 103 11.20 -4.57 1.22
C GLY A 103 11.32 -4.90 2.71
N PRO A 104 11.24 -3.89 3.59
CA PRO A 104 11.36 -4.08 5.02
C PRO A 104 10.20 -4.91 5.59
N LEU A 105 10.53 -5.86 6.47
CA LEU A 105 9.54 -6.55 7.31
C LEU A 105 9.02 -5.56 8.36
N SER A 106 7.78 -5.11 8.20
CA SER A 106 7.18 -4.05 9.02
C SER A 106 5.96 -4.48 9.84
N ALA A 107 5.61 -5.78 9.78
CA ALA A 107 4.49 -6.34 10.51
C ALA A 107 4.82 -6.48 12.01
N GLY A 108 4.08 -5.74 12.84
CA GLY A 108 4.10 -5.90 14.30
C GLY A 108 3.34 -7.15 14.77
N PRO A 109 3.34 -7.43 16.08
CA PRO A 109 2.54 -8.51 16.66
C PRO A 109 1.07 -8.38 16.26
N MET A 110 0.46 -9.48 15.78
CA MET A 110 -0.94 -9.53 15.31
C MET A 110 -1.24 -8.72 14.04
N GLU A 111 -0.21 -8.23 13.32
CA GLU A 111 -0.35 -7.66 11.99
C GLU A 111 -0.13 -8.74 10.91
N LEU A 112 -0.76 -8.55 9.75
CA LEU A 112 -0.52 -9.44 8.60
C LEU A 112 0.88 -9.20 8.07
N ASN A 113 1.64 -10.29 7.88
CA ASN A 113 2.92 -10.22 7.18
C ASN A 113 2.68 -10.23 5.67
N ILE A 114 2.59 -9.05 5.07
CA ILE A 114 2.38 -8.87 3.63
C ILE A 114 3.75 -8.72 2.96
N PRO A 115 4.14 -9.61 2.02
CA PRO A 115 5.40 -9.49 1.31
C PRO A 115 5.49 -8.19 0.51
N SER A 116 6.65 -7.54 0.53
CA SER A 116 6.91 -6.28 -0.17
C SER A 116 8.26 -6.32 -0.89
N ILE A 117 8.42 -5.53 -1.95
CA ILE A 117 9.65 -5.37 -2.73
C ILE A 117 9.94 -3.88 -2.99
N GLU A 118 11.21 -3.55 -3.27
CA GLU A 118 11.70 -2.20 -3.65
C GLU A 118 12.65 -2.23 -4.87
#